data_AF-A0A969QJ05-F1
#
_entry.id   AF-A0A969QJ05-F1
#
_cell.length_a   1.000
_cell.length_b   1.000
_cell.length_c   1.000
_cell.angle_alpha   90.00
_cell.angle_beta   90.00
_cell.angle_gamma   90.00
#
_symmetry.space_group_name_H-M   'P 1'
#
loop_
_entity.id
_entity.type
_entity.pdbx_description
1 polymer ?
#
loop_
_entity_poly.entity_id
_entity_poly.type
_entity_poly.pdbx_seq_one_letter_code
_entity_poly.pdbx_strand_id
1 'polypeptide(L)'
;MPTPSDLACLTRLDIPCPPNLEDAIAGNYQSSLRYIAFRWQPAGDEVIYDDGRTSGSGNWRVYIRFTCHPKVAPSLVGWCLGDSDEEALHWLLLDRCDRCFYVGTSETVQSLLKSQHPPRPAISAAEYEVILSRLTAAMTRHQEIEQLIREAGVLQSTMQTWMQQEAQQITDLENWLDAAGTS
;
A
#
# COMPACT_ATOMS: atom_id res chain seq x y z
N MET A 1 21.57 -5.70 -14.50
CA MET A 1 21.97 -5.07 -13.22
C MET A 1 22.20 -3.60 -13.52
N PRO A 2 21.59 -2.68 -12.76
CA PRO A 2 21.79 -1.25 -12.96
C PRO A 2 23.27 -0.88 -12.83
N THR A 3 23.71 0.05 -13.67
CA THR A 3 25.08 0.54 -13.73
C THR A 3 25.27 1.69 -12.73
N PRO A 4 26.52 2.00 -12.32
CA PRO A 4 26.81 3.18 -11.51
C PRO A 4 26.29 4.49 -12.14
N SER A 5 26.20 4.54 -13.48
CA SER A 5 25.64 5.66 -14.22
C SER A 5 24.14 5.84 -14.00
N ASP A 6 23.39 4.76 -13.75
CA ASP A 6 21.95 4.83 -13.52
C ASP A 6 21.61 5.42 -12.13
N LEU A 7 22.56 5.37 -11.19
CA LEU A 7 22.44 6.01 -9.87
C LEU A 7 22.92 7.46 -9.86
N ALA A 8 23.61 7.93 -10.91
CA ALA A 8 24.24 9.26 -10.94
C ALA A 8 23.24 10.42 -10.86
N CYS A 9 21.99 10.19 -11.27
CA CYS A 9 20.89 11.15 -11.18
C CYS A 9 20.08 11.04 -9.88
N LEU A 10 20.48 10.17 -8.95
CA LEU A 10 19.85 10.00 -7.64
C LEU A 10 20.73 10.60 -6.54
N THR A 11 20.08 11.17 -5.53
CA THR A 11 20.77 11.67 -4.34
C THR A 11 20.72 10.61 -3.24
N ARG A 12 21.89 10.17 -2.76
CA ARG A 12 21.96 9.28 -1.59
C ARG A 12 21.55 10.04 -0.34
N LEU A 13 20.68 9.44 0.46
CA LEU A 13 20.24 10.00 1.73
C LEU A 13 21.07 9.44 2.89
N ASP A 14 21.50 10.32 3.79
CA ASP A 14 22.09 9.94 5.07
C ASP A 14 20.96 9.75 6.09
N ILE A 15 20.27 8.61 5.99
CA ILE A 15 19.18 8.20 6.89
C ILE A 15 19.36 6.75 7.30
N PRO A 16 18.90 6.35 8.50
CA PRO A 16 18.91 4.96 8.90
C PRO A 16 18.07 4.11 7.95
N CYS A 17 18.52 2.89 7.69
CA CYS A 17 17.78 1.88 6.94
C CYS A 17 17.36 0.74 7.87
N PRO A 18 16.14 0.79 8.46
CA PRO A 18 15.66 -0.28 9.33
C PRO A 18 15.65 -1.61 8.59
N PRO A 19 15.99 -2.73 9.25
CA PRO A 19 15.82 -4.05 8.64
C PRO A 19 14.33 -4.28 8.32
N ASN A 20 14.06 -4.91 7.18
CA ASN A 20 12.71 -5.31 6.73
C ASN A 20 11.70 -4.14 6.57
N LEU A 21 12.17 -2.90 6.41
CA LEU A 21 11.26 -1.77 6.17
C LEU A 21 10.40 -2.00 4.92
N GLU A 22 10.98 -2.57 3.86
CA GLU A 22 10.26 -2.92 2.65
C GLU A 22 9.09 -3.87 2.91
N ASP A 23 9.24 -4.85 3.80
CA ASP A 23 8.17 -5.82 4.12
C ASP A 23 7.09 -5.16 4.98
N ALA A 24 7.50 -4.28 5.90
CA ALA A 24 6.58 -3.54 6.75
C ALA A 24 5.72 -2.54 5.96
N ILE A 25 6.28 -1.95 4.89
CA ILE A 25 5.54 -1.05 4.00
C ILE A 25 4.74 -1.85 2.96
N ALA A 26 5.37 -2.71 2.17
CA ALA A 26 4.73 -3.36 1.03
C ALA A 26 3.86 -4.57 1.40
N GLY A 27 3.94 -5.07 2.65
CA GLY A 27 3.07 -6.13 3.16
C GLY A 27 3.38 -7.50 2.53
N ASN A 28 4.36 -8.22 3.09
CA ASN A 28 4.86 -9.50 2.57
C ASN A 28 5.46 -9.40 1.16
N TYR A 29 6.42 -8.49 0.97
CA TYR A 29 7.09 -8.32 -0.32
C TYR A 29 8.09 -9.46 -0.58
N GLN A 30 7.63 -10.49 -1.31
CA GLN A 30 8.39 -11.74 -1.52
C GLN A 30 9.47 -11.66 -2.61
N SER A 31 9.71 -10.48 -3.19
CA SER A 31 10.67 -10.34 -4.28
C SER A 31 12.12 -10.36 -3.78
N SER A 32 13.04 -10.87 -4.59
CA SER A 32 14.49 -10.81 -4.35
C SER A 32 15.18 -9.66 -5.11
N LEU A 33 14.41 -8.76 -5.72
CA LEU A 33 14.94 -7.62 -6.47
C LEU A 33 15.72 -6.67 -5.57
N ARG A 34 16.78 -6.07 -6.13
CA ARG A 34 17.68 -5.17 -5.39
C ARG A 34 16.99 -3.86 -5.04
N TYR A 35 16.22 -3.31 -5.97
CA TYR A 35 15.65 -1.98 -5.82
C TYR A 35 14.13 -2.02 -5.69
N ILE A 36 13.62 -1.26 -4.73
CA ILE A 36 12.20 -0.99 -4.53
C ILE A 36 12.04 0.49 -4.18
N ALA A 37 11.03 1.15 -4.73
CA ALA A 37 10.71 2.53 -4.42
C ALA A 37 9.39 2.67 -3.67
N PHE A 38 9.26 3.78 -2.95
CA PHE A 38 8.08 4.19 -2.21
C PHE A 38 7.72 5.63 -2.60
N ARG A 39 6.43 5.89 -2.78
CA ARG A 39 5.89 7.21 -3.06
C ARG A 39 4.53 7.38 -2.42
N TRP A 40 4.15 8.60 -2.10
CA TRP A 40 2.77 8.88 -1.74
C TRP A 40 1.87 8.91 -2.98
N GLN A 41 0.62 8.50 -2.82
CA GLN A 41 -0.44 8.70 -3.80
C GLN A 41 -1.61 9.46 -3.14
N PRO A 42 -1.87 10.71 -3.55
CA PRO A 42 -2.95 11.52 -2.98
C PRO A 42 -4.31 10.84 -3.14
N ALA A 43 -4.59 10.34 -4.34
CA ALA A 43 -5.80 9.59 -4.65
C ALA A 43 -5.75 8.19 -4.00
N GLY A 44 -6.24 8.11 -2.76
CA GLY A 44 -6.25 6.91 -1.93
C GLY A 44 -5.70 7.16 -0.52
N ASP A 45 -4.91 8.23 -0.34
CA ASP A 45 -4.19 8.52 0.91
C ASP A 45 -3.26 7.37 1.33
N GLU A 46 -2.58 6.79 0.33
CA GLU A 46 -1.77 5.59 0.49
C GLU A 46 -0.32 5.79 0.05
N VAL A 47 0.57 4.99 0.63
CA VAL A 47 1.91 4.77 0.07
C VAL A 47 1.81 3.70 -1.01
N ILE A 48 2.48 3.93 -2.13
CA ILE A 48 2.67 2.92 -3.18
C ILE A 48 4.10 2.43 -3.13
N TYR A 49 4.28 1.10 -3.16
CA TYR A 49 5.56 0.50 -3.47
C TYR A 49 5.63 0.13 -4.95
N ASP A 50 6.82 0.21 -5.54
CA ASP A 50 7.08 -0.11 -6.95
C ASP A 50 8.47 -0.72 -7.10
N ASP A 51 8.58 -1.84 -7.80
CA ASP A 51 9.86 -2.49 -8.12
C ASP A 51 10.24 -2.45 -9.61
N GLY A 52 9.45 -1.75 -10.43
CA GLY A 52 9.60 -1.64 -11.88
C GLY A 52 8.81 -2.68 -12.67
N ARG A 53 8.18 -3.65 -12.00
CA ARG A 53 7.31 -4.65 -12.62
C ARG A 53 6.00 -4.84 -11.88
N THR A 54 6.05 -4.81 -10.56
CA THR A 54 4.90 -4.86 -9.68
C THR A 54 4.85 -3.57 -8.87
N SER A 55 3.64 -3.02 -8.76
CA SER A 55 3.33 -1.90 -7.89
C SER A 55 2.07 -2.19 -7.11
N GLY A 56 1.96 -1.69 -5.88
CA GLY A 56 0.76 -1.85 -5.07
C GLY A 56 0.71 -0.89 -3.91
N SER A 57 -0.47 -0.76 -3.33
CA SER A 57 -0.68 -0.04 -2.08
C SER A 57 0.04 -0.75 -0.93
N GLY A 58 0.69 0.04 -0.08
CA GLY A 58 1.37 -0.41 1.12
C GLY A 58 0.76 0.16 2.40
N ASN A 59 1.38 -0.16 3.52
CA ASN A 59 1.02 0.34 4.83
C ASN A 59 1.47 1.80 4.99
N TRP A 60 0.56 2.71 4.67
CA TRP A 60 0.78 4.16 4.75
C TRP A 60 1.20 4.63 6.14
N ARG A 61 0.71 3.98 7.21
CA ARG A 61 1.07 4.33 8.60
C ARG A 61 2.54 4.09 8.89
N VAL A 62 3.10 3.00 8.38
CA VAL A 62 4.54 2.69 8.51
C VAL A 62 5.36 3.71 7.72
N TYR A 63 4.95 4.02 6.49
CA TYR A 63 5.61 5.01 5.66
C TYR A 63 5.67 6.38 6.31
N ILE A 64 4.52 6.93 6.76
CA ILE A 64 4.47 8.22 7.47
C ILE A 64 5.33 8.19 8.73
N ARG A 65 5.25 7.11 9.52
CA ARG A 65 6.06 7.00 10.76
C ARG A 65 7.55 7.02 10.47
N PHE A 66 7.98 6.42 9.36
CA PHE A 66 9.36 6.42 8.92
C PHE A 66 9.79 7.80 8.41
N THR A 67 9.05 8.41 7.47
CA THR A 67 9.42 9.69 6.86
C THR A 67 9.34 10.86 7.84
N CYS A 68 8.41 10.84 8.80
CA CYS A 68 8.29 11.85 9.85
C CYS A 68 9.22 11.59 11.06
N HIS A 69 10.02 10.53 11.05
CA HIS A 69 10.90 10.22 12.19
C HIS A 69 12.00 11.30 12.32
N PRO A 70 12.37 11.77 13.53
CA PRO A 70 13.37 12.83 13.71
C PRO A 70 14.77 12.55 13.14
N LYS A 71 15.13 11.27 12.95
CA LYS A 71 16.39 10.85 12.30
C LYS A 71 16.30 10.74 10.77
N VAL A 72 15.12 10.92 10.19
CA VAL A 72 14.84 10.74 8.76
C VAL A 72 14.37 12.06 8.16
N ALA A 73 13.36 12.69 8.77
CA ALA A 73 12.71 13.90 8.29
C ALA A 73 13.67 15.04 7.89
N PRO A 74 14.74 15.35 8.66
CA PRO A 74 15.67 16.42 8.26
C PRO A 74 16.34 16.18 6.90
N SER A 75 16.67 14.93 6.57
CA SER A 75 17.29 14.57 5.30
C SER A 75 16.30 14.55 4.13
N LEU A 76 14.99 14.61 4.42
CA LEU A 76 13.92 14.66 3.42
C LEU A 76 13.46 16.09 3.12
N VAL A 77 13.96 17.10 3.85
CA VAL A 77 13.63 18.51 3.61
C VAL A 77 14.05 18.91 2.20
N GLY A 78 13.14 19.54 1.45
CA GLY A 78 13.35 19.96 0.08
C GLY A 78 12.95 18.93 -0.97
N TRP A 79 12.64 17.69 -0.57
CA TRP A 79 12.11 16.67 -1.46
C TRP A 79 10.59 16.60 -1.36
N CYS A 80 9.90 16.83 -2.47
CA CYS A 80 8.45 16.66 -2.56
C CYS A 80 8.09 15.17 -2.68
N LEU A 81 7.79 14.54 -1.54
CA LEU A 81 7.37 13.13 -1.44
C LEU A 81 5.84 12.94 -1.52
N GLY A 82 5.11 14.02 -1.77
CA GLY A 82 3.66 14.08 -1.84
C GLY A 82 2.97 14.05 -0.48
N ASP A 83 1.68 14.37 -0.49
CA ASP A 83 0.75 14.30 0.63
C ASP A 83 -0.69 14.09 0.11
N SER A 84 -1.70 14.21 0.98
CA SER A 84 -3.10 13.99 0.62
C SER A 84 -3.61 14.92 -0.50
N ASP A 85 -2.95 16.06 -0.72
CA ASP A 85 -3.35 17.09 -1.68
C ASP A 85 -2.40 17.17 -2.90
N GLU A 86 -1.12 16.84 -2.73
CA GLU A 86 -0.08 16.98 -3.77
C GLU A 86 0.59 15.66 -4.16
N GLU A 87 0.74 15.42 -5.48
CA GLU A 87 1.46 14.26 -6.00
C GLU A 87 2.96 14.28 -5.65
N ALA A 88 3.51 13.09 -5.39
CA ALA A 88 4.93 12.93 -5.14
C ALA A 88 5.77 13.14 -6.40
N LEU A 89 6.50 14.25 -6.48
CA LEU A 89 7.48 14.52 -7.55
C LEU A 89 8.76 13.68 -7.38
N HIS A 90 9.09 13.34 -6.13
CA HIS A 90 10.27 12.56 -5.77
C HIS A 90 9.87 11.27 -5.08
N TRP A 91 10.61 10.20 -5.38
CA TRP A 91 10.37 8.88 -4.82
C TRP A 91 11.54 8.46 -3.94
N LEU A 92 11.24 7.76 -2.85
CA LEU A 92 12.23 7.15 -1.98
C LEU A 92 12.60 5.78 -2.54
N LEU A 93 13.84 5.60 -2.96
CA LEU A 93 14.36 4.34 -3.46
C LEU A 93 15.20 3.64 -2.39
N LEU A 94 14.87 2.39 -2.07
CA LEU A 94 15.68 1.52 -1.24
C LEU A 94 16.57 0.63 -2.09
N ASP A 95 17.87 0.67 -1.83
CA ASP A 95 18.80 -0.39 -2.22
C ASP A 95 18.82 -1.47 -1.12
N ARG A 96 18.23 -2.62 -1.41
CA ARG A 96 18.10 -3.72 -0.44
C ARG A 96 19.40 -4.47 -0.22
N CYS A 97 20.35 -4.40 -1.14
CA CYS A 97 21.67 -5.03 -1.00
C CYS A 97 22.57 -4.18 -0.10
N ASP A 98 22.70 -2.89 -0.41
CA ASP A 98 23.59 -1.98 0.32
C ASP A 98 22.93 -1.35 1.56
N ARG A 99 21.62 -1.60 1.75
CA ARG A 99 20.77 -1.06 2.83
C ARG A 99 20.92 0.45 2.98
N CYS A 100 20.73 1.16 1.87
CA CYS A 100 20.74 2.61 1.84
C CYS A 100 19.58 3.17 1.02
N PHE A 101 19.22 4.42 1.31
CA PHE A 101 18.19 5.13 0.58
C PHE A 101 18.78 6.13 -0.40
N TYR A 102 18.08 6.26 -1.53
CA TYR A 102 18.24 7.33 -2.49
C TYR A 102 16.92 8.05 -2.66
N VAL A 103 16.99 9.28 -3.15
CA VAL A 103 15.83 10.05 -3.61
C VAL A 103 16.12 10.58 -5.01
N GLY A 104 15.09 10.63 -5.83
CA GLY A 104 15.17 11.20 -7.17
C GLY A 104 13.80 11.44 -7.74
N THR A 105 13.76 12.03 -8.94
CA THR A 105 12.51 12.27 -9.66
C THR A 105 11.83 10.95 -10.00
N SER A 106 10.51 10.98 -10.10
CA SER A 106 9.70 9.82 -10.52
C SER A 106 10.23 9.16 -11.81
N GLU A 107 10.62 9.95 -12.81
CA GLU A 107 11.19 9.47 -14.07
C GLU A 107 12.51 8.71 -13.88
N THR A 108 13.45 9.30 -13.15
CA THR A 108 14.77 8.69 -12.90
C THR A 108 14.62 7.38 -12.14
N VAL A 109 13.81 7.39 -11.08
CA VAL A 109 13.56 6.22 -10.24
C VAL A 109 12.86 5.12 -11.05
N GLN A 110 11.82 5.43 -11.82
CA GLN A 110 11.17 4.44 -12.68
C GLN A 110 12.08 3.84 -13.73
N SER A 111 12.95 4.65 -14.36
CA SER A 111 13.91 4.17 -15.34
C SER A 111 14.88 3.16 -14.71
N LEU A 112 15.43 3.48 -13.54
CA LEU A 112 16.27 2.56 -12.78
C LEU A 112 15.53 1.26 -12.44
N LEU A 113 14.32 1.37 -11.88
CA LEU A 113 13.52 0.21 -11.50
C LEU A 113 13.23 -0.68 -12.70
N LYS A 114 12.94 -0.13 -13.88
CA LYS A 114 12.72 -0.94 -15.11
C LYS A 114 14.02 -1.63 -15.56
N SER A 115 15.16 -0.96 -15.46
CA SER A 115 16.47 -1.47 -15.91
C SER A 115 16.97 -2.70 -15.13
N GLN A 116 16.44 -2.93 -13.92
CA GLN A 116 16.83 -4.09 -13.12
C GLN A 116 16.20 -5.41 -13.62
N HIS A 117 15.17 -5.31 -14.46
CA HIS A 117 14.46 -6.47 -15.00
C HIS A 117 15.05 -6.94 -16.32
N PRO A 118 15.00 -8.26 -16.62
CA PRO A 118 15.21 -8.72 -17.97
C PRO A 118 14.16 -8.12 -18.92
N PRO A 119 14.47 -7.98 -20.23
CA PRO A 119 13.51 -7.54 -21.22
C PRO A 119 12.22 -8.35 -21.12
N ARG A 120 11.08 -7.66 -21.31
CA ARG A 120 9.79 -8.36 -21.29
C ARG A 120 9.79 -9.38 -22.45
N PRO A 121 9.49 -10.66 -22.18
CA PRO A 121 9.40 -11.64 -23.25
C PRO A 121 8.32 -11.20 -24.25
N ALA A 122 8.60 -11.40 -25.54
CA ALA A 122 7.60 -11.20 -26.58
C ALA A 122 6.49 -12.23 -26.39
N ILE A 123 5.24 -11.76 -26.42
CA ILE A 123 4.05 -12.62 -26.27
C ILE A 123 3.46 -12.78 -27.67
N SER A 124 3.22 -14.02 -28.09
CA SER A 124 2.51 -14.30 -29.34
C SER A 124 1.02 -13.93 -29.23
N ALA A 125 0.34 -13.75 -30.37
CA ALA A 125 -1.09 -13.45 -30.38
C ALA A 125 -1.92 -14.53 -29.65
N ALA A 126 -1.57 -15.82 -29.84
CA ALA A 126 -2.25 -16.93 -29.17
C ALA A 126 -2.03 -16.92 -27.64
N GLU A 127 -0.81 -16.63 -27.18
CA GLU A 127 -0.54 -16.49 -25.75
C GLU A 127 -1.26 -15.28 -25.15
N TYR A 128 -1.38 -14.19 -25.92
CA TYR A 128 -2.11 -13.00 -25.50
C TYR A 128 -3.61 -13.28 -25.31
N GLU A 129 -4.24 -14.03 -26.22
CA GLU A 129 -5.63 -14.47 -26.08
C GLU A 129 -5.84 -15.33 -24.82
N VAL A 130 -4.91 -16.26 -24.55
CA VAL A 130 -4.96 -17.09 -23.33
C VAL A 130 -4.83 -16.23 -22.07
N ILE A 131 -3.92 -15.25 -22.07
CA ILE A 131 -3.75 -14.32 -20.94
C ILE A 131 -5.02 -13.49 -20.74
N LEU A 132 -5.61 -12.93 -21.80
CA LEU A 132 -6.84 -12.16 -21.71
C LEU A 132 -8.00 -12.99 -21.15
N SER A 133 -8.19 -14.21 -21.66
CA SER A 133 -9.24 -15.11 -21.16
C SER A 133 -9.09 -15.37 -19.66
N ARG A 134 -7.86 -15.63 -19.19
CA ARG A 134 -7.56 -15.83 -17.77
C ARG A 134 -7.80 -14.57 -16.94
N LEU A 135 -7.42 -13.40 -17.46
CA LEU A 135 -7.61 -12.12 -16.80
C LEU A 135 -9.11 -11.83 -16.61
N THR A 136 -9.90 -11.99 -17.67
CA THR A 136 -11.36 -11.81 -17.61
C THR A 136 -11.99 -12.73 -16.58
N ALA A 137 -11.64 -14.03 -16.58
CA ALA A 137 -12.17 -14.98 -15.60
C ALA A 137 -11.71 -14.68 -14.15
N ALA A 138 -10.55 -14.07 -13.95
CA ALA A 138 -10.09 -13.63 -12.63
C ALA A 138 -10.86 -12.38 -12.17
N MET A 139 -11.11 -11.41 -13.07
CA MET A 139 -11.87 -10.20 -12.77
C MET A 139 -13.33 -10.53 -12.39
N THR A 140 -13.98 -11.45 -13.12
CA THR A 140 -15.34 -11.89 -12.78
C THR A 140 -15.38 -12.51 -11.38
N ARG A 141 -14.44 -13.41 -11.06
CA ARG A 141 -14.36 -14.00 -9.70
C ARG A 141 -14.11 -12.96 -8.62
N HIS A 142 -13.28 -11.95 -8.88
CA HIS A 142 -13.06 -10.87 -7.93
C HIS A 142 -14.34 -10.07 -7.67
N GLN A 143 -15.12 -9.77 -8.72
CA GLN A 143 -16.42 -9.09 -8.57
C GLN A 143 -17.42 -9.91 -7.73
N GLU A 144 -17.45 -11.24 -7.91
CA GLU A 144 -18.28 -12.15 -7.11
C GLU A 144 -17.86 -12.15 -5.63
N ILE A 145 -16.56 -12.22 -5.34
CA ILE A 145 -16.02 -12.16 -3.97
C ILE A 145 -16.38 -10.82 -3.31
N GLU A 146 -16.18 -9.72 -4.03
CA GLU A 146 -16.52 -8.38 -3.58
C GLU A 146 -18.01 -8.23 -3.26
N GLN A 147 -18.88 -8.86 -4.04
CA GLN A 147 -20.31 -8.90 -3.77
C GLN A 147 -20.62 -9.68 -2.49
N LEU A 148 -20.02 -10.86 -2.31
CA LEU A 148 -20.20 -11.67 -1.10
C LEU A 148 -19.72 -10.93 0.16
N ILE A 149 -18.60 -10.21 0.09
CA ILE A 149 -18.09 -9.39 1.20
C ILE A 149 -19.09 -8.28 1.56
N ARG A 150 -19.65 -7.59 0.56
CA ARG A 150 -20.67 -6.56 0.78
C ARG A 150 -21.94 -7.15 1.43
N GLU A 151 -22.43 -8.26 0.93
CA GLU A 151 -23.61 -8.94 1.47
C GLU A 151 -23.38 -9.41 2.91
N ALA A 152 -22.21 -10.00 3.20
CA ALA A 152 -21.81 -10.37 4.56
C ALA A 152 -21.74 -9.15 5.50
N GLY A 153 -21.22 -8.02 5.02
CA GLY A 153 -21.17 -6.77 5.78
C GLY A 153 -22.57 -6.23 6.13
N VAL A 154 -23.53 -6.31 5.21
CA VAL A 154 -24.94 -5.94 5.46
C VAL A 154 -25.59 -6.87 6.49
N LEU A 155 -25.34 -8.18 6.40
CA LEU A 155 -25.87 -9.13 7.38
C LEU A 155 -25.29 -8.84 8.78
N GLN A 156 -23.99 -8.58 8.87
CA GLN A 156 -23.32 -8.28 10.13
C GLN A 156 -23.85 -6.99 10.76
N SER A 157 -24.03 -5.92 9.99
CA SER A 157 -24.57 -4.65 10.50
C SER A 157 -26.03 -4.79 10.95
N THR A 158 -26.83 -5.57 10.22
CA THR A 158 -28.22 -5.87 10.58
C THR A 158 -28.26 -6.62 11.91
N MET A 159 -27.44 -7.67 12.06
CA MET A 159 -27.36 -8.44 13.29
C MET A 159 -26.92 -7.59 14.49
N GLN A 160 -25.94 -6.69 14.31
CA GLN A 160 -25.54 -5.74 15.34
C GLN A 160 -26.67 -4.80 15.76
N THR A 161 -27.44 -4.29 14.79
CA THR A 161 -28.60 -3.42 15.06
C THR A 161 -29.66 -4.15 15.89
N TRP A 162 -29.96 -5.40 15.54
CA TRP A 162 -30.92 -6.22 16.28
C TRP A 162 -30.46 -6.48 17.72
N MET A 163 -29.19 -6.84 17.91
CA MET A 163 -28.61 -7.04 19.25
C MET A 163 -28.69 -5.76 20.10
N GLN A 164 -28.45 -4.60 19.50
CA GLN A 164 -28.57 -3.32 20.20
C GLN A 164 -30.03 -3.01 20.60
N GLN A 165 -30.99 -3.31 19.72
CA GLN A 165 -32.41 -3.13 20.03
C GLN A 165 -32.89 -4.07 21.15
N GLU A 166 -32.50 -5.35 21.12
CA GLU A 166 -32.83 -6.31 22.16
C GLU A 166 -32.25 -5.89 23.51
N ALA A 167 -30.98 -5.48 23.54
CA ALA A 167 -30.34 -4.98 24.76
C ALA A 167 -31.07 -3.75 25.33
N GLN A 168 -31.53 -2.85 24.45
CA GLN A 168 -32.32 -1.69 24.87
C GLN A 168 -33.68 -2.11 25.45
N GLN A 169 -34.38 -3.06 24.83
CA GLN A 169 -35.66 -3.57 25.32
C GLN A 169 -35.53 -4.23 26.70
N ILE A 170 -34.46 -5.00 26.93
CA ILE A 170 -34.17 -5.60 28.24
C ILE A 170 -33.95 -4.49 29.28
N THR A 171 -33.12 -3.50 28.96
CA THR A 171 -32.84 -2.36 29.84
C THR A 171 -34.12 -1.59 30.17
N ASP A 172 -34.99 -1.33 29.18
CA ASP A 172 -36.25 -0.62 29.37
C ASP A 172 -37.22 -1.41 30.27
N LEU A 173 -37.26 -2.74 30.12
CA LEU A 173 -38.08 -3.63 30.96
C LEU A 173 -37.59 -3.64 32.41
N GLU A 174 -36.28 -3.75 32.63
CA GLU A 174 -35.67 -3.70 33.96
C GLU A 174 -36.01 -2.37 34.67
N ASN A 175 -35.81 -1.25 33.97
CA ASN A 175 -36.16 0.09 34.48
C ASN A 175 -37.65 0.21 34.84
N TRP A 176 -38.54 -0.38 34.03
CA TRP A 176 -39.98 -0.38 34.30
C TRP A 176 -40.34 -1.22 35.53
N LEU A 177 -39.77 -2.42 35.67
CA LEU A 177 -39.99 -3.31 36.81
C LEU A 177 -39.53 -2.66 38.12
N ASP A 178 -38.36 -2.02 38.11
CA ASP A 178 -37.83 -1.30 39.28
C ASP A 178 -38.74 -0.15 39.70
N ALA A 179 -39.27 0.62 38.74
CA ALA A 179 -40.22 1.70 39.02
C ALA A 179 -41.58 1.20 39.56
N ALA A 180 -42.05 0.04 39.08
CA ALA A 180 -43.30 -0.57 39.51
C ALA A 180 -43.24 -1.17 40.93
N GLY A 181 -42.05 -1.56 41.41
CA GLY A 181 -41.83 -2.14 42.74
C GLY A 181 -41.77 -1.14 43.90
N THR A 182 -41.83 0.18 43.63
CA THR A 182 -41.72 1.27 44.62
C THR A 182 -43.06 1.84 45.12
N SER A 183 -44.19 1.13 44.96
CA SER A 183 -45.52 1.53 45.47
C SER A 183 -45.99 0.73 46.69
#